data_AF-A0A346R172-F1
#
_entry.id   AF-A0A346R172-F1
#
_cell.length_a   1.000
_cell.length_b   1.000
_cell.length_c   1.000
_cell.angle_alpha   90.00
_cell.angle_beta   90.00
_cell.angle_gamma   90.00
#
_symmetry.space_group_name_H-M   'P 1'
#
loop_
_entity.id
_entity.type
_entity.pdbx_description
1 polymer ?
#
loop_
_entity_poly.entity_id
_entity_poly.type
_entity_poly.pdbx_seq_one_letter_code
_entity_poly.pdbx_strand_id
1 'polypeptide(L)' 'MTTIADVKDKGLRLAIDCGHCHRMRYLNIGRFADAALVEDLATDLKCTRCLDPGVSVIVIHRDAKTGFWPAERS' A
#
# COMPACT_ATOMS: atom_id res chain seq x y z
N MET A 1 -5.69 0.48 14.81
CA MET A 1 -4.83 1.41 14.03
C MET A 1 -3.51 0.72 13.80
N THR A 2 -3.07 0.63 12.55
CA THR A 2 -1.81 -0.03 12.15
C THR A 2 -0.81 1.03 11.75
N THR A 3 0.37 1.02 12.35
CA THR A 3 1.47 1.95 12.02
C THR A 3 2.35 1.40 10.91
N ILE A 4 3.21 2.25 10.35
CA ILE A 4 4.28 1.83 9.43
C ILE A 4 5.27 0.88 10.12
N ALA A 5 5.60 1.12 11.39
CA ALA A 5 6.45 0.23 12.18
C ALA A 5 5.88 -1.19 12.24
N ASP A 6 4.58 -1.33 12.55
CA ASP A 6 3.91 -2.63 12.62
C ASP A 6 4.01 -3.43 11.31
N VAL A 7 3.89 -2.73 10.17
CA VAL A 7 3.98 -3.34 8.84
C VAL A 7 5.41 -3.82 8.56
N LYS A 8 6.41 -3.01 8.92
CA LYS A 8 7.84 -3.36 8.78
C LYS A 8 8.20 -4.55 9.68
N ASP A 9 7.82 -4.52 10.95
CA ASP A 9 8.13 -5.57 11.93
C ASP A 9 7.51 -6.92 11.53
N LYS A 10 6.33 -6.90 10.93
CA LYS A 10 5.67 -8.10 10.39
C LYS A 10 6.19 -8.52 9.02
N GLY A 11 7.15 -7.79 8.44
CA GLY A 11 7.71 -8.05 7.11
C GLY A 11 6.67 -7.94 5.99
N LEU A 12 5.61 -7.16 6.19
CA LEU A 12 4.50 -6.94 5.25
C LEU A 12 4.86 -5.82 4.26
N ARG A 13 4.04 -5.67 3.20
CA ARG A 13 4.19 -4.58 2.23
C ARG A 13 2.98 -3.67 2.24
N LEU A 14 3.13 -2.48 1.67
CA LEU A 14 2.02 -1.58 1.38
C LEU A 14 1.85 -1.44 -0.13
N ALA A 15 0.61 -1.27 -0.55
CA ALA A 15 0.27 -0.89 -1.91
C ALA A 15 -0.83 0.18 -1.90
N ILE A 16 -0.90 0.96 -2.97
CA ILE A 16 -2.10 1.73 -3.32
C ILE A 16 -2.96 0.93 -4.28
N ASP A 17 -4.27 1.05 -4.16
CA ASP A 17 -5.26 0.57 -5.12
C ASP A 17 -6.16 1.74 -5.53
N CYS A 18 -6.23 2.04 -6.82
CA CYS A 18 -7.04 3.14 -7.34
C CYS A 18 -8.47 2.67 -7.60
N GLY A 19 -9.46 3.28 -6.95
CA GLY A 19 -10.87 2.94 -7.16
C GLY A 19 -11.37 3.28 -8.58
N HIS A 20 -10.73 4.23 -9.27
CA HIS A 20 -11.14 4.69 -10.59
C HIS A 20 -10.58 3.83 -11.75
N CYS A 21 -9.28 3.53 -11.75
CA CYS A 21 -8.65 2.76 -12.83
C CYS A 21 -8.17 1.36 -12.43
N HIS A 22 -8.45 0.93 -11.19
CA HIS A 22 -8.10 -0.38 -10.63
C HIS A 22 -6.60 -0.73 -10.67
N ARG A 23 -5.74 0.28 -10.85
CA ARG A 23 -4.30 0.13 -10.76
C ARG A 23 -3.90 -0.13 -9.32
N MET A 24 -3.13 -1.19 -9.12
CA MET A 24 -2.48 -1.51 -7.86
C MET A 24 -0.96 -1.38 -8.00
N ARG A 25 -0.32 -0.65 -7.10
CA ARG A 25 1.13 -0.40 -7.09
C ARG A 25 1.70 -0.53 -5.68
N TYR A 26 2.84 -1.18 -5.55
CA TYR A 26 3.57 -1.21 -4.29
C TYR A 26 4.09 0.17 -3.91
N LEU A 27 4.02 0.48 -2.61
CA LEU A 27 4.64 1.66 -2.04
C LEU A 27 6.02 1.32 -1.49
N ASN A 28 6.95 2.28 -1.59
CA ASN A 28 8.21 2.19 -0.88
C ASN A 28 8.00 2.59 0.59
N ILE A 29 7.80 1.59 1.45
CA ILE A 29 7.51 1.78 2.87
C ILE A 29 8.63 2.53 3.63
N GLY A 30 9.87 2.49 3.13
CA GLY A 30 11.00 3.19 3.72
C GLY A 30 10.92 4.72 3.63
N ARG A 31 9.97 5.26 2.85
CA ARG A 31 9.75 6.72 2.72
C ARG A 31 8.81 7.30 3.77
N PHE A 32 8.16 6.46 4.58
CA PHE A 32 7.20 6.91 5.59
C PHE A 32 7.79 6.83 7.00
N ALA A 33 7.37 7.74 7.86
CA ALA A 33 7.73 7.75 9.27
C ALA A 33 7.10 6.54 9.98
N ASP A 34 7.84 5.92 10.89
CA ASP A 34 7.42 4.69 11.59
C ASP A 34 6.13 4.87 12.40
N ALA A 35 5.93 6.07 12.97
CA ALA A 35 4.73 6.42 13.73
C ALA A 35 3.52 6.79 12.85
N ALA A 36 3.68 6.90 11.53
CA ALA A 36 2.56 7.23 10.64
C ALA A 36 1.55 6.07 10.61
N LEU A 37 0.26 6.41 10.59
CA LEU A 37 -0.82 5.44 10.46
C LEU A 37 -1.04 5.10 8.99
N VAL A 38 -1.25 3.82 8.69
CA VAL A 38 -1.50 3.36 7.32
C VAL A 38 -2.76 4.00 6.72
N GLU A 39 -3.79 4.23 7.53
CA GLU A 39 -5.06 4.83 7.10
C GLU A 39 -4.93 6.30 6.66
N ASP A 40 -3.98 7.04 7.26
CA ASP A 40 -3.77 8.46 6.93
C ASP A 40 -3.00 8.63 5.61
N LEU A 41 -2.20 7.63 5.21
CA LEU A 41 -1.36 7.71 4.01
C LEU A 41 -2.16 7.93 2.73
N ALA A 42 -3.41 7.46 2.65
CA ALA A 42 -4.23 7.60 1.47
C ALA A 42 -4.53 9.08 1.14
N THR A 43 -4.62 9.94 2.16
CA THR A 43 -5.02 11.35 2.00
C THR A 43 -4.03 12.17 1.18
N ASP A 44 -2.75 11.84 1.25
CA ASP A 44 -1.66 12.54 0.55
C ASP A 44 -1.29 11.89 -0.79
N LEU A 45 -1.96 10.80 -1.18
CA LEU A 45 -1.61 10.01 -2.35
C LEU A 45 -2.62 10.19 -3.49
N LYS A 46 -2.13 9.99 -4.71
CA LYS A 46 -2.93 9.98 -5.94
C LYS A 46 -2.48 8.84 -6.83
N CYS A 47 -3.40 8.36 -7.66
CA CYS A 47 -3.05 7.35 -8.65
C CYS A 47 -2.01 7.90 -9.64
N THR A 48 -0.89 7.21 -9.80
CA THR A 48 0.17 7.63 -10.73
C THR A 48 -0.23 7.54 -12.21
N ARG A 49 -1.34 6.84 -12.52
CA ARG A 49 -1.86 6.69 -13.89
C ARG A 49 -2.92 7.74 -14.23
N CYS A 50 -3.98 7.82 -13.43
CA CYS A 50 -5.13 8.70 -13.72
C CYS A 50 -5.21 9.94 -12.84
N LEU A 51 -4.24 10.14 -11.92
CA LEU A 51 -4.15 11.27 -10.98
C LEU A 51 -5.33 11.42 -10.01
N ASP A 52 -6.23 10.44 -10.01
CA ASP A 52 -7.37 10.41 -9.12
C ASP A 52 -6.91 10.28 -7.65
N PRO A 53 -7.43 11.13 -6.73
CA PRO A 53 -7.10 11.07 -5.30
C PRO A 53 -7.88 9.98 -4.56
N GLY A 54 -8.84 9.30 -5.18
CA GLY A 54 -9.59 8.18 -4.62
C GLY A 54 -8.77 6.87 -4.62
N VAL A 55 -7.57 6.93 -4.05
CA VAL A 55 -6.73 5.75 -3.81
C VAL A 55 -6.91 5.26 -2.38
N SER A 56 -6.91 3.94 -2.22
CA SER A 56 -6.86 3.29 -0.92
C SER A 56 -5.46 2.73 -0.68
N VAL A 57 -4.95 2.85 0.54
CA VAL A 57 -3.71 2.18 0.96
C VAL A 57 -4.08 0.85 1.60
N ILE A 58 -3.48 -0.23 1.13
CA ILE A 58 -3.73 -1.59 1.60
C ILE A 58 -2.44 -2.25 2.08
N VAL A 59 -2.57 -3.01 3.17
CA VAL A 59 -1.50 -3.89 3.66
C VAL A 59 -1.51 -5.17 2.85
N ILE A 60 -0.37 -5.50 2.26
CA ILE A 60 -0.18 -6.68 1.43
C ILE A 60 0.54 -7.75 2.24
N HIS A 61 -0.09 -8.92 2.29
CA HIS A 61 0.49 -10.15 2.81
C HIS A 61 1.06 -10.98 1.67
N ARG A 62 2.07 -11.80 1.98
CA ARG A 62 2.46 -12.87 1.05
C ARG A 62 1.30 -13.83 0.89
N ASP A 63 1.17 -14.37 -0.31
CA ASP A 63 0.26 -15.48 -0.55
C ASP A 63 0.69 -16.68 0.32
N ALA A 64 -0.23 -17.17 1.15
CA ALA A 64 0.07 -18.21 2.13
C ALA A 64 0.36 -19.57 1.49
N LYS A 65 -0.06 -19.81 0.24
CA LYS A 65 0.14 -21.08 -0.47
C LYS A 65 1.47 -21.10 -1.22
N THR A 66 1.85 -19.98 -1.80
CA THR A 66 2.98 -19.88 -2.72
C THR A 66 4.18 -19.12 -2.13
N GLY A 67 3.98 -18.35 -1.06
CA GLY A 67 4.99 -17.51 -0.43
C GLY A 67 5.38 -16.26 -1.23
N PHE A 68 4.77 -16.08 -2.41
CA PHE A 68 5.04 -14.94 -3.30
C PHE A 68 4.21 -13.72 -2.92
N TRP A 69 4.73 -12.56 -3.31
CA TRP A 69 4.00 -11.30 -3.24
C TRP A 69 3.00 -11.23 -4.41
N PRO A 70 1.77 -10.72 -4.19
CA PRO A 70 0.84 -10.44 -5.27
C PRO A 70 1.48 -9.61 -6.39
N ALA A 71 1.15 -9.88 -7.65
CA ALA A 71 1.63 -9.07 -8.75
C ALA A 71 0.95 -7.69 -8.77
N GLU A 72 1.67 -6.65 -9.17
CA GLU A 72 1.07 -5.34 -9.45
C GLU A 72 0.02 -5.45 -10.57
N ARG A 73 -1.02 -4.62 -10.51
CA ARG A 73 -2.12 -4.60 -11.49
C ARG A 73 -2.14 -3.27 -12.24
N SER A 74 -2.46 -3.29 -13.53
CA SER A 74 -2.39 -2.11 -14.40
C SER A 74 -3.71 -1.73 -15.03
#